data_AF-A0A6C0LH86-F1
#
_entry.id   AF-A0A6C0LH86-F1
#
_cell.length_a   1.000
_cell.length_b   1.000
_cell.length_c   1.000
_cell.angle_alpha   90.00
_cell.angle_beta   90.00
_cell.angle_gamma   90.00
#
_symmetry.space_group_name_H-M   'P 1'
#
loop_
_entity.id
_entity.type
_entity.pdbx_description
1 polymer ?
#
loop_
_entity_poly.entity_id
_entity_poly.type
_entity_poly.pdbx_seq_one_letter_code
_entity_poly.pdbx_strand_id
1 'polypeptide(L)'
;MNFTASGNDLYTYHTVSNAEFSGVLDKYQIHGMYAYNETTLTQISFIYDYHIFIRYGNKVYMEVKGIGDIVMSFSELQKNKYWKHYYDLSLLLTTDKHSLIKDLEYNSNYHDPNIYEEIRFWSINTAFIDGSYEGKTKRVVENEYNCYYKINPFDLDNMNYASQKNLDIFKKNYMSRYEVRSRTFDKKSVYYDTFVLDYCISLMEKELDELSEIFEDKKNMVNLVALNDIEGMNGDVLRIIYNHLVGTEGKKIYTGIIDKIDNCKNKLERDVDILQA
;
A
#
# COMPACT_ATOMS: atom_id res chain seq x y z
N MET A 1 13.01 17.44 -8.11
CA MET A 1 12.49 16.42 -7.17
C MET A 1 13.60 16.01 -6.20
N ASN A 2 13.33 15.93 -4.89
CA ASN A 2 14.34 15.55 -3.88
C ASN A 2 14.12 14.11 -3.45
N PHE A 3 15.16 13.28 -3.41
CA PHE A 3 15.02 11.87 -3.05
C PHE A 3 16.23 11.27 -2.32
N THR A 4 15.97 10.19 -1.59
CA THR A 4 16.98 9.26 -1.04
C THR A 4 16.77 7.87 -1.64
N ALA A 5 17.84 7.08 -1.79
CA ALA A 5 17.76 5.74 -2.38
C ALA A 5 18.44 4.67 -1.51
N SER A 6 17.82 3.49 -1.46
CA SER A 6 18.37 2.25 -0.90
C SER A 6 17.98 1.09 -1.83
N GLY A 7 18.60 -0.08 -1.74
CA GLY A 7 18.28 -1.15 -2.69
C GLY A 7 18.85 -2.52 -2.35
N ASN A 8 18.42 -3.50 -3.13
CA ASN A 8 18.95 -4.85 -3.18
C ASN A 8 19.28 -5.23 -4.64
N ASP A 9 19.56 -6.50 -4.91
CA ASP A 9 19.95 -6.96 -6.25
C ASP A 9 18.83 -6.83 -7.31
N LEU A 10 17.57 -6.67 -6.89
CA LEU A 10 16.40 -6.62 -7.78
C LEU A 10 15.81 -5.21 -7.90
N TYR A 11 15.82 -4.44 -6.82
CA TYR A 11 15.07 -3.19 -6.70
C TYR A 11 15.90 -2.07 -6.08
N THR A 12 15.66 -0.84 -6.55
CA THR A 12 16.03 0.39 -5.84
C THR A 12 14.78 1.06 -5.32
N TYR A 13 14.74 1.32 -4.02
CA TYR A 13 13.69 2.06 -3.34
C TYR A 13 14.08 3.53 -3.27
N HIS A 14 13.14 4.41 -3.59
CA HIS A 14 13.29 5.85 -3.57
C HIS A 14 12.24 6.46 -2.65
N THR A 15 12.66 7.31 -1.72
CA THR A 15 11.74 8.14 -0.93
C THR A 15 11.77 9.56 -1.49
N VAL A 16 10.62 10.11 -1.85
CA VAL A 16 10.49 11.43 -2.49
C VAL A 16 9.54 12.31 -1.69
N SER A 17 10.07 13.28 -0.96
CA SER A 17 9.28 14.07 -0.02
C SER A 17 8.36 15.10 -0.67
N ASN A 18 8.65 15.53 -1.90
CA ASN A 18 7.92 16.58 -2.60
C ASN A 18 7.02 16.08 -3.74
N ALA A 19 6.77 14.77 -3.79
CA ALA A 19 5.86 14.15 -4.75
C ALA A 19 4.93 13.16 -4.04
N GLU A 20 3.74 12.95 -4.59
CA GLU A 20 2.81 11.91 -4.19
C GLU A 20 2.62 10.95 -5.38
N PHE A 21 2.88 9.67 -5.15
CA PHE A 21 2.70 8.58 -6.09
C PHE A 21 1.51 7.74 -5.62
N SER A 22 0.56 7.46 -6.49
CA SER A 22 -0.60 6.65 -6.13
C SER A 22 -1.24 5.97 -7.33
N GLY A 23 -2.02 4.91 -7.10
CA GLY A 23 -2.73 4.19 -8.14
C GLY A 23 -3.98 3.48 -7.65
N VAL A 24 -4.90 3.22 -8.57
CA VAL A 24 -6.01 2.27 -8.41
C VAL A 24 -5.88 1.24 -9.51
N LEU A 25 -5.91 -0.03 -9.12
CA LEU A 25 -6.01 -1.17 -10.03
C LEU A 25 -7.26 -1.97 -9.66
N ASP A 26 -8.13 -2.23 -10.64
CA ASP A 26 -9.23 -3.18 -10.54
C ASP A 26 -8.91 -4.39 -11.42
N LYS A 27 -8.74 -5.54 -10.79
CA LYS A 27 -8.50 -6.83 -11.42
C LYS A 27 -9.77 -7.65 -11.33
N TYR A 28 -10.24 -8.14 -12.47
CA TYR A 28 -11.46 -8.89 -12.57
C TYR A 28 -11.25 -10.23 -13.27
N GLN A 29 -11.38 -11.31 -12.53
CA GLN A 29 -11.29 -12.67 -13.04
C GLN A 29 -12.55 -13.03 -13.85
N ILE A 30 -12.31 -13.49 -15.06
CA ILE A 30 -13.31 -14.03 -15.98
C ILE A 30 -12.96 -15.48 -16.31
N HIS A 31 -13.97 -16.33 -16.39
CA HIS A 31 -13.80 -17.72 -16.84
C HIS A 31 -14.33 -17.85 -18.26
N GLY A 32 -13.45 -18.25 -19.16
CA GLY A 32 -13.81 -18.64 -20.52
C GLY A 32 -14.01 -20.14 -20.60
N MET A 33 -15.14 -20.58 -21.17
CA MET A 33 -15.32 -21.95 -21.62
C MET A 33 -15.04 -22.02 -23.12
N TYR A 34 -14.00 -22.75 -23.50
CA TYR A 34 -13.78 -23.17 -24.89
C TYR A 34 -14.02 -24.67 -24.99
N ALA A 35 -14.92 -25.07 -25.89
CA ALA A 35 -15.05 -26.47 -26.27
C ALA A 35 -13.97 -26.79 -27.31
N TYR A 36 -12.93 -27.51 -26.92
CA TYR A 36 -11.96 -28.09 -27.83
C TYR A 36 -11.92 -29.59 -27.59
N ASN A 37 -12.36 -30.39 -28.57
CA ASN A 37 -12.30 -31.85 -28.61
C ASN A 37 -12.64 -32.58 -27.29
N GLU A 38 -13.93 -32.60 -26.94
CA GLU A 38 -14.53 -33.40 -25.83
C GLU A 38 -14.00 -33.14 -24.41
N THR A 39 -13.08 -32.18 -24.23
CA THR A 39 -12.64 -31.71 -22.90
C THR A 39 -12.98 -30.23 -22.74
N THR A 40 -13.91 -29.93 -21.84
CA THR A 40 -14.14 -28.55 -21.37
C THR A 40 -12.97 -28.14 -20.49
N LEU A 41 -12.08 -27.31 -21.02
CA LEU A 41 -11.06 -26.62 -20.23
C LEU A 41 -11.61 -25.26 -19.80
N THR A 42 -11.70 -25.06 -18.49
CA THR A 42 -11.97 -23.74 -17.91
C THR A 42 -10.69 -22.92 -18.00
N GLN A 43 -10.66 -21.91 -18.87
CA GLN A 43 -9.58 -20.93 -18.86
C GLN A 43 -9.92 -19.80 -17.90
N ILE A 44 -8.99 -19.49 -17.01
CA ILE A 44 -9.03 -18.29 -16.19
C ILE A 44 -8.35 -17.17 -16.98
N SER A 45 -9.02 -16.05 -17.15
CA SER A 45 -8.47 -14.82 -17.73
C SER A 45 -8.75 -13.64 -16.82
N PHE A 46 -8.02 -12.54 -16.98
CA PHE A 46 -8.16 -11.35 -16.16
C PHE A 46 -8.43 -10.13 -17.04
N ILE A 47 -9.40 -9.32 -16.61
CA ILE A 47 -9.63 -7.98 -17.13
C ILE A 47 -9.07 -7.01 -16.10
N TYR A 48 -8.28 -6.05 -16.56
CA TYR A 48 -7.74 -5.00 -15.71
C TYR A 48 -8.26 -3.64 -16.13
N ASP A 49 -8.47 -2.77 -15.15
CA ASP A 49 -8.75 -1.34 -15.30
C ASP A 49 -7.88 -0.59 -14.28
N TYR A 50 -7.36 0.58 -14.65
CA TYR A 50 -6.49 1.34 -13.75
C TYR A 50 -6.57 2.85 -13.95
N HIS A 51 -6.22 3.55 -12.87
CA HIS A 51 -5.93 4.97 -12.82
C HIS A 51 -4.66 5.17 -12.00
N ILE A 52 -3.62 5.70 -12.61
CA ILE A 52 -2.31 5.89 -11.98
C ILE A 52 -1.99 7.38 -11.95
N PHE A 53 -1.47 7.87 -10.83
CA PHE A 53 -1.24 9.28 -10.58
C PHE A 53 0.17 9.55 -10.07
N ILE A 54 0.73 10.67 -10.51
CA ILE A 54 1.88 11.31 -9.85
C ILE A 54 1.51 12.77 -9.65
N ARG A 55 1.62 13.27 -8.42
CA ARG A 55 1.45 14.68 -8.12
C ARG A 55 2.76 15.28 -7.62
N TYR A 56 3.15 16.40 -8.23
CA TYR A 56 4.28 17.21 -7.83
C TYR A 56 3.83 18.67 -7.71
N GLY A 57 3.60 19.12 -6.47
CA GLY A 57 2.99 20.43 -6.21
C GLY A 57 1.61 20.57 -6.88
N ASN A 58 1.51 21.52 -7.80
CA ASN A 58 0.29 21.75 -8.60
C ASN A 58 0.27 20.93 -9.91
N LYS A 59 1.32 20.20 -10.27
CA LYS A 59 1.35 19.40 -11.49
C LYS A 59 0.94 17.97 -11.19
N VAL A 60 0.09 17.40 -12.04
CA VAL A 60 -0.38 16.03 -11.92
C VAL A 60 -0.20 15.31 -13.25
N TYR A 61 0.49 14.19 -13.23
CA TYR A 61 0.40 13.16 -14.25
C TYR A 61 -0.75 12.22 -13.87
N MET A 62 -1.61 11.92 -14.83
CA MET A 62 -2.66 10.92 -14.70
C MET A 62 -2.64 10.01 -15.92
N GLU A 63 -2.67 8.71 -15.68
CA GLU A 63 -2.76 7.69 -16.70
C GLU A 63 -3.98 6.81 -16.45
N VAL A 64 -4.73 6.52 -17.51
CA VAL A 64 -5.97 5.78 -17.43
C VAL A 64 -5.99 4.71 -18.52
N LYS A 65 -6.22 3.46 -18.13
CA LYS A 65 -6.24 2.34 -19.08
C LYS A 65 -7.26 2.57 -20.19
N GLY A 66 -6.83 2.35 -21.44
CA GLY A 66 -7.67 2.50 -22.63
C GLY A 66 -8.03 3.95 -22.99
N ILE A 67 -7.52 4.95 -22.24
CA ILE A 67 -7.74 6.37 -22.51
C ILE A 67 -6.42 7.08 -22.85
N GLY A 68 -5.34 6.75 -22.13
CA GLY A 68 -4.01 7.32 -22.30
C GLY A 68 -3.54 8.09 -21.06
N ASP A 69 -2.51 8.91 -21.26
CA ASP A 69 -1.87 9.73 -20.23
C ASP A 69 -2.07 11.24 -20.46
N ILE A 70 -2.02 12.01 -19.37
CA ILE A 70 -2.14 13.47 -19.41
C ILE A 70 -1.40 14.13 -18.25
N VAL A 71 -0.77 15.28 -18.53
CA VAL A 71 -0.21 16.17 -17.51
C VAL A 71 -1.11 17.40 -17.37
N MET A 72 -1.64 17.66 -16.19
CA MET A 72 -2.59 18.75 -15.91
C MET A 72 -2.30 19.41 -14.56
N SER A 73 -3.00 20.51 -14.26
CA SER A 73 -2.95 21.07 -12.91
C SER A 73 -3.77 20.25 -11.94
N PHE A 74 -3.41 20.28 -10.65
CA PHE A 74 -4.21 19.64 -9.61
C PHE A 74 -5.61 20.25 -9.55
N SER A 75 -5.72 21.57 -9.72
CA SER A 75 -7.03 22.24 -9.83
C SER A 75 -7.88 21.74 -11.00
N GLU A 76 -7.28 21.32 -12.11
CA GLU A 76 -8.02 20.77 -13.25
C GLU A 76 -8.52 19.35 -12.95
N LEU A 77 -7.68 18.51 -12.33
CA LEU A 77 -8.07 17.17 -11.87
C LEU A 77 -9.33 17.24 -10.99
N GLN A 78 -9.36 18.19 -10.06
CA GLN A 78 -10.44 18.36 -9.08
C GLN A 78 -11.80 18.76 -9.70
N LYS A 79 -11.82 19.33 -10.92
CA LYS A 79 -13.07 19.75 -11.58
C LYS A 79 -13.91 18.57 -12.08
N ASN A 80 -13.28 17.42 -12.34
CA ASN A 80 -13.96 16.24 -12.83
C ASN A 80 -14.23 15.27 -11.66
N LYS A 81 -15.51 15.06 -11.32
CA LYS A 81 -15.89 14.20 -10.20
C LYS A 81 -15.33 12.77 -10.29
N TYR A 82 -15.18 12.24 -11.52
CA TYR A 82 -14.67 10.89 -11.74
C TYR A 82 -13.17 10.80 -11.48
N TRP A 83 -12.40 11.76 -12.01
CA TRP A 83 -10.95 11.81 -11.80
C TRP A 83 -10.62 12.06 -10.34
N LYS A 84 -11.35 12.99 -9.70
CA LYS A 84 -11.23 13.25 -8.28
C LYS A 84 -11.47 11.99 -7.46
N HIS A 85 -12.56 11.27 -7.70
CA HIS A 85 -12.88 10.05 -6.97
C HIS A 85 -11.77 8.99 -7.08
N TYR A 86 -11.26 8.73 -8.28
CA TYR A 86 -10.17 7.77 -8.45
C TYR A 86 -8.85 8.24 -7.83
N TYR A 87 -8.56 9.55 -7.85
CA TYR A 87 -7.41 10.10 -7.16
C TYR A 87 -7.54 9.91 -5.64
N ASP A 88 -8.70 10.23 -5.05
CA ASP A 88 -8.92 10.06 -3.62
C ASP A 88 -8.81 8.57 -3.20
N LEU A 89 -9.42 7.67 -3.97
CA LEU A 89 -9.28 6.22 -3.76
C LEU A 89 -7.82 5.75 -3.87
N SER A 90 -7.06 6.27 -4.83
CA SER A 90 -5.67 5.87 -5.04
C SER A 90 -4.81 6.17 -3.81
N LEU A 91 -5.10 7.27 -3.10
CA LEU A 91 -4.36 7.66 -1.91
C LEU A 91 -4.66 6.74 -0.72
N LEU A 92 -5.86 6.15 -0.64
CA LEU A 92 -6.22 5.20 0.41
C LEU A 92 -5.63 3.81 0.17
N LEU A 93 -5.44 3.44 -1.10
CA LEU A 93 -4.90 2.14 -1.49
C LEU A 93 -3.36 2.08 -1.48
N THR A 94 -2.70 3.23 -1.60
CA THR A 94 -1.24 3.30 -1.66
C THR A 94 -0.64 3.37 -0.26
N THR A 95 0.20 2.41 0.10
CA THR A 95 0.77 2.27 1.45
C THR A 95 1.63 3.48 1.84
N ASP A 96 2.56 3.86 0.97
CA ASP A 96 3.38 5.06 1.15
C ASP A 96 3.46 5.83 -0.17
N LYS A 97 2.73 6.94 -0.24
CA LYS A 97 2.69 7.82 -1.41
C LYS A 97 4.01 8.54 -1.69
N HIS A 98 4.98 8.49 -0.79
CA HIS A 98 6.31 9.06 -0.99
C HIS A 98 7.34 8.00 -1.38
N SER A 99 6.95 6.72 -1.43
CA SER A 99 7.81 5.62 -1.84
C SER A 99 7.61 5.28 -3.30
N LEU A 100 8.72 5.09 -4.00
CA LEU A 100 8.79 4.71 -5.41
C LEU A 100 9.83 3.61 -5.56
N ILE A 101 9.54 2.64 -6.41
CA ILE A 101 10.39 1.46 -6.60
C ILE A 101 10.85 1.45 -8.04
N LYS A 102 12.14 1.18 -8.24
CA LYS A 102 12.75 1.00 -9.54
C LYS A 102 13.26 -0.42 -9.68
N ASP A 103 12.76 -1.12 -10.69
CA ASP A 103 13.25 -2.45 -11.04
C ASP A 103 14.62 -2.31 -11.74
N LEU A 104 15.64 -2.98 -11.20
CA LEU A 104 17.01 -2.97 -11.73
C LEU A 104 17.19 -3.97 -12.88
N GLU A 105 16.58 -5.14 -12.73
CA GLU A 105 16.40 -6.11 -13.79
C GLU A 105 14.91 -6.27 -14.05
N TYR A 106 14.50 -6.13 -15.31
CA TYR A 106 13.11 -6.33 -15.68
C TYR A 106 12.74 -7.80 -15.52
N ASN A 107 12.06 -8.13 -14.42
CA ASN A 107 11.64 -9.50 -14.17
C ASN A 107 10.37 -9.79 -14.99
N SER A 108 10.55 -10.48 -16.12
CA SER A 108 9.46 -10.86 -17.04
C SER A 108 8.36 -11.69 -16.40
N ASN A 109 8.57 -12.25 -15.20
CA ASN A 109 7.53 -12.97 -14.45
C ASN A 109 6.40 -12.05 -13.93
N TYR A 110 6.63 -10.73 -13.90
CA TYR A 110 5.64 -9.72 -13.47
C TYR A 110 5.07 -8.90 -14.61
N HIS A 111 5.56 -9.10 -15.84
CA HIS A 111 4.93 -8.52 -17.01
C HIS A 111 3.66 -9.28 -17.34
N ASP A 112 2.53 -8.77 -16.86
CA ASP A 112 1.25 -9.12 -17.44
C ASP A 112 1.00 -8.17 -18.63
N PRO A 113 1.21 -8.61 -19.89
CA PRO A 113 0.90 -7.81 -21.07
C PRO A 113 -0.59 -7.43 -21.13
N ASN A 114 -1.45 -8.08 -20.35
CA ASN A 114 -2.85 -7.70 -20.24
C ASN A 114 -3.04 -6.45 -19.37
N ILE A 115 -2.03 -6.01 -18.61
CA ILE A 115 -2.05 -4.76 -17.84
C ILE A 115 -1.38 -3.64 -18.64
N TYR A 116 -0.13 -3.83 -19.06
CA TYR A 116 0.69 -2.81 -19.75
C TYR A 116 1.17 -3.30 -21.12
N GLU A 117 1.10 -2.42 -22.12
CA GLU A 117 1.56 -2.74 -23.49
C GLU A 117 3.09 -2.62 -23.63
N GLU A 118 3.71 -1.76 -22.82
CA GLU A 118 5.14 -1.50 -22.82
C GLU A 118 5.83 -1.88 -21.51
N ILE A 119 7.14 -2.10 -21.60
CA ILE A 119 8.04 -2.31 -20.46
C ILE A 119 8.07 -1.04 -19.60
N ARG A 120 7.90 -1.22 -18.28
CA ARG A 120 7.93 -0.16 -17.27
C ARG A 120 8.82 -0.57 -16.11
N PHE A 121 9.47 0.42 -15.49
CA PHE A 121 10.48 0.19 -14.45
C PHE A 121 10.12 0.80 -13.10
N TRP A 122 9.18 1.75 -13.08
CA TRP A 122 8.89 2.54 -11.90
C TRP A 122 7.53 2.12 -11.35
N SER A 123 7.49 1.63 -10.12
CA SER A 123 6.26 1.14 -9.50
C SER A 123 6.04 1.70 -8.10
N ILE A 124 4.84 1.48 -7.58
CA ILE A 124 4.45 1.77 -6.19
C ILE A 124 3.89 0.52 -5.52
N ASN A 125 4.01 0.51 -4.20
CA ASN A 125 3.30 -0.47 -3.38
C ASN A 125 1.86 0.00 -3.16
N THR A 126 0.91 -0.71 -3.75
CA THR A 126 -0.51 -0.36 -3.69
C THR A 126 -1.35 -1.62 -3.60
N ALA A 127 -2.33 -1.59 -2.70
CA ALA A 127 -3.39 -2.57 -2.72
C ALA A 127 -4.26 -2.37 -3.98
N PHE A 128 -4.97 -3.43 -4.38
CA PHE A 128 -5.84 -3.41 -5.57
C PHE A 128 -7.18 -4.07 -5.28
N ILE A 129 -8.18 -3.72 -6.07
CA ILE A 129 -9.51 -4.32 -6.00
C ILE A 129 -9.47 -5.60 -6.83
N ASP A 130 -9.63 -6.74 -6.17
CA ASP A 130 -9.72 -8.06 -6.80
C ASP A 130 -11.18 -8.50 -6.84
N GLY A 131 -11.64 -8.98 -7.98
CA GLY A 131 -13.00 -9.47 -8.15
C GLY A 131 -13.11 -10.71 -9.02
N SER A 132 -14.16 -11.48 -8.79
CA SER A 132 -14.53 -12.64 -9.61
C SER A 132 -15.93 -12.46 -10.19
N TYR A 133 -16.06 -12.63 -11.51
CA TYR A 133 -17.36 -12.60 -12.16
C TYR A 133 -18.28 -13.72 -11.67
N GLU A 134 -17.75 -14.93 -11.54
CA GLU A 134 -18.52 -16.11 -11.14
C GLU A 134 -18.83 -16.11 -9.65
N GLY A 135 -17.84 -15.78 -8.83
CA GLY A 135 -18.02 -15.69 -7.37
C GLY A 135 -18.87 -14.49 -6.97
N LYS A 136 -19.05 -13.51 -7.86
CA LYS A 136 -19.62 -12.18 -7.56
C LYS A 136 -18.97 -11.55 -6.32
N THR A 137 -17.71 -11.87 -6.09
CA THR A 137 -16.92 -11.35 -4.99
C THR A 137 -16.11 -10.17 -5.48
N LYS A 138 -15.94 -9.18 -4.60
CA LYS A 138 -14.92 -8.14 -4.71
C LYS A 138 -14.36 -7.87 -3.33
N ARG A 139 -13.04 -7.66 -3.27
CA ARG A 139 -12.32 -7.28 -2.04
C ARG A 139 -11.07 -6.51 -2.43
N VAL A 140 -10.53 -5.75 -1.49
CA VAL A 140 -9.18 -5.21 -1.64
C VAL A 140 -8.19 -6.29 -1.20
N VAL A 141 -7.10 -6.44 -1.94
CA VAL A 141 -6.03 -7.38 -1.63
C VAL A 141 -4.72 -6.61 -1.66
N GLU A 142 -3.88 -6.88 -0.67
CA GLU A 142 -2.50 -6.41 -0.65
C GLU A 142 -1.77 -6.98 -1.86
N ASN A 143 -1.04 -6.13 -2.57
CA ASN A 143 -0.30 -6.57 -3.73
C ASN A 143 1.00 -5.82 -3.85
N GLU A 144 2.04 -6.61 -4.00
CA GLU A 144 3.38 -6.12 -4.14
C GLU A 144 3.58 -5.83 -5.65
N TYR A 145 3.63 -4.54 -6.00
CA TYR A 145 4.16 -4.03 -7.29
C TYR A 145 3.29 -4.24 -8.54
N ASN A 146 2.11 -3.61 -8.61
CA ASN A 146 1.20 -3.77 -9.77
C ASN A 146 0.77 -2.47 -10.44
N CYS A 147 1.20 -1.33 -9.90
CA CYS A 147 1.01 -0.04 -10.54
C CYS A 147 2.35 0.50 -11.02
N TYR A 148 2.64 0.32 -12.30
CA TYR A 148 3.83 0.84 -12.95
C TYR A 148 3.54 2.10 -13.75
N TYR A 149 4.39 3.09 -13.61
CA TYR A 149 4.38 4.32 -14.39
C TYR A 149 4.97 4.12 -15.77
N LYS A 150 4.28 4.64 -16.79
CA LYS A 150 4.78 4.74 -18.16
C LYS A 150 5.96 5.72 -18.30
N ILE A 151 6.02 6.73 -17.43
CA ILE A 151 7.05 7.77 -17.45
C ILE A 151 8.07 7.53 -16.35
N ASN A 152 9.28 8.08 -16.52
CA ASN A 152 10.18 8.28 -15.39
C ASN A 152 9.60 9.39 -14.48
N PRO A 153 9.26 9.10 -13.21
CA PRO A 153 8.58 10.07 -12.35
C PRO A 153 9.39 11.35 -12.08
N PHE A 154 10.72 11.28 -12.18
CA PHE A 154 11.61 12.42 -12.01
C PHE A 154 11.52 13.45 -13.16
N ASP A 155 10.98 13.06 -14.31
CA ASP A 155 10.84 13.94 -15.47
C ASP A 155 9.59 14.84 -15.38
N LEU A 156 8.64 14.51 -14.49
CA LEU A 156 7.36 15.22 -14.38
C LEU A 156 7.53 16.73 -14.15
N ASP A 157 8.51 17.14 -13.36
CA ASP A 157 8.76 18.56 -13.08
C ASP A 157 9.08 19.36 -14.35
N ASN A 158 9.71 18.72 -15.34
CA ASN A 158 10.06 19.34 -16.62
C ASN A 158 9.00 19.12 -17.72
N MET A 159 8.00 18.27 -17.49
CA MET A 159 6.94 18.04 -18.48
C MET A 159 6.01 19.25 -18.61
N ASN A 160 5.63 19.58 -19.86
CA ASN A 160 4.67 20.64 -20.13
C ASN A 160 3.25 20.22 -19.71
N TYR A 161 2.46 21.18 -19.25
CA TYR A 161 1.02 20.98 -19.12
C TYR A 161 0.40 20.70 -20.48
N ALA A 162 -0.61 19.83 -20.51
CA ALA A 162 -1.41 19.61 -21.69
C ALA A 162 -2.10 20.90 -22.13
N SER A 163 -2.14 21.12 -23.45
CA SER A 163 -2.95 22.21 -24.02
C SER A 163 -4.44 21.99 -23.71
N GLN A 164 -5.24 23.07 -23.72
CA GLN A 164 -6.69 22.96 -23.53
C GLN A 164 -7.34 21.98 -24.51
N LYS A 165 -6.91 21.99 -25.77
CA LYS A 165 -7.37 21.03 -26.79
C LYS A 165 -7.11 19.58 -26.38
N ASN A 166 -5.92 19.29 -25.85
CA ASN A 166 -5.57 17.94 -25.41
C ASN A 166 -6.37 17.54 -24.16
N LEU A 167 -6.58 18.46 -23.21
CA LEU A 167 -7.45 18.25 -22.06
C LEU A 167 -8.88 17.93 -22.47
N ASP A 168 -9.43 18.67 -23.44
CA ASP A 168 -10.80 18.47 -23.93
C ASP A 168 -10.96 17.11 -24.63
N ILE A 169 -9.96 16.71 -25.45
CA ILE A 169 -9.93 15.39 -26.10
C ILE A 169 -9.85 14.28 -25.05
N PHE A 170 -8.93 14.39 -24.09
CA PHE A 170 -8.77 13.42 -23.02
C PHE A 170 -10.06 13.28 -22.22
N LYS A 171 -10.68 14.40 -21.84
CA LYS A 171 -11.97 14.44 -21.14
C LYS A 171 -13.08 13.78 -21.96
N LYS A 172 -13.19 14.09 -23.25
CA LYS A 172 -14.19 13.48 -24.13
C LYS A 172 -14.02 11.95 -24.19
N ASN A 173 -12.78 11.48 -24.36
CA ASN A 173 -12.47 10.06 -24.39
C ASN A 173 -12.82 9.40 -23.04
N TYR A 174 -12.42 10.02 -21.94
CA TYR A 174 -12.76 9.53 -20.60
C TYR A 174 -14.27 9.43 -20.38
N MET A 175 -15.03 10.45 -20.78
CA MET A 175 -16.49 10.48 -20.64
C MET A 175 -17.20 9.44 -21.53
N SER A 176 -16.49 8.86 -22.50
CA SER A 176 -17.00 7.76 -23.34
C SER A 176 -16.83 6.37 -22.70
N ARG A 177 -16.07 6.26 -21.59
CA ARG A 177 -15.93 5.02 -20.82
C ARG A 177 -17.30 4.43 -20.50
N TYR A 178 -17.41 3.10 -20.60
CA TYR A 178 -18.68 2.40 -20.45
C TYR A 178 -19.40 2.80 -19.17
N GLU A 179 -18.71 2.78 -18.03
CA GLU A 179 -19.30 3.08 -16.71
C GLU A 179 -19.85 4.50 -16.56
N VAL A 180 -19.27 5.46 -17.29
CA VAL A 180 -19.72 6.85 -17.30
C VAL A 180 -20.94 6.97 -18.21
N ARG A 181 -20.84 6.42 -19.43
CA ARG A 181 -21.92 6.44 -20.43
C ARG A 181 -23.17 5.68 -19.95
N SER A 182 -22.99 4.54 -19.31
CA SER A 182 -24.06 3.68 -18.79
C SER A 182 -24.61 4.16 -17.44
N ARG A 183 -24.05 5.24 -16.87
CA ARG A 183 -24.41 5.76 -15.55
C ARG A 183 -24.28 4.72 -14.43
N THR A 184 -23.37 3.77 -14.58
CA THR A 184 -23.08 2.77 -13.53
C THR A 184 -21.97 3.21 -12.59
N PHE A 185 -21.24 4.28 -12.92
CA PHE A 185 -20.17 4.82 -12.07
C PHE A 185 -20.64 5.08 -10.64
N ASP A 186 -21.75 5.79 -10.43
CA ASP A 186 -22.18 6.17 -9.08
C ASP A 186 -22.52 4.95 -8.20
N LYS A 187 -22.91 3.81 -8.81
CA LYS A 187 -23.07 2.54 -8.07
C LYS A 187 -21.72 1.89 -7.79
N LYS A 188 -20.84 1.86 -8.81
CA LYS A 188 -19.50 1.27 -8.72
C LYS A 188 -18.65 1.97 -7.66
N SER A 189 -18.72 3.31 -7.60
CA SER A 189 -17.98 4.12 -6.63
C SER A 189 -18.36 3.79 -5.20
N VAL A 190 -19.66 3.62 -4.90
CA VAL A 190 -20.12 3.24 -3.56
C VAL A 190 -19.54 1.90 -3.14
N TYR A 191 -19.54 0.90 -4.02
CA TYR A 191 -18.93 -0.40 -3.71
C TYR A 191 -17.43 -0.29 -3.47
N TYR A 192 -16.74 0.48 -4.31
CA TYR A 192 -15.30 0.71 -4.15
C TYR A 192 -14.99 1.39 -2.82
N ASP A 193 -15.72 2.45 -2.47
CA ASP A 193 -15.57 3.15 -1.21
C ASP A 193 -15.76 2.17 -0.03
N THR A 194 -16.78 1.30 -0.07
CA THR A 194 -16.99 0.28 0.97
C THR A 194 -15.81 -0.68 1.06
N PHE A 195 -15.35 -1.26 -0.05
CA PHE A 195 -14.24 -2.22 -0.02
C PHE A 195 -12.94 -1.62 0.48
N VAL A 196 -12.66 -0.38 0.08
CA VAL A 196 -11.46 0.35 0.53
C VAL A 196 -11.58 0.72 2.00
N LEU A 197 -12.75 1.15 2.47
CA LEU A 197 -12.98 1.41 3.89
C LEU A 197 -12.81 0.15 4.75
N ASP A 198 -13.40 -0.97 4.35
CA ASP A 198 -13.25 -2.25 5.06
C ASP A 198 -11.77 -2.67 5.15
N TYR A 199 -11.02 -2.48 4.06
CA TYR A 199 -9.58 -2.72 4.05
C TYR A 199 -8.81 -1.79 4.99
N CYS A 200 -9.05 -0.48 4.93
CA CYS A 200 -8.41 0.47 5.84
C CYS A 200 -8.74 0.18 7.31
N ILE A 201 -9.97 -0.26 7.61
CA ILE A 201 -10.37 -0.70 8.95
C ILE A 201 -9.55 -1.91 9.37
N SER A 202 -9.41 -2.92 8.50
CA SER A 202 -8.62 -4.12 8.80
C SER A 202 -7.14 -3.82 9.06
N LEU A 203 -6.56 -2.83 8.37
CA LEU A 203 -5.20 -2.36 8.64
C LEU A 203 -5.10 -1.70 10.01
N MET A 204 -6.05 -0.83 10.35
CA MET A 204 -6.08 -0.17 11.66
C MET A 204 -6.28 -1.17 12.81
N GLU A 205 -7.12 -2.20 12.62
CA GLU A 205 -7.31 -3.27 13.60
C GLU A 205 -6.01 -4.05 13.82
N LYS A 206 -5.30 -4.41 12.75
CA LYS A 206 -4.00 -5.08 12.83
C LYS A 206 -2.96 -4.23 13.56
N GLU A 207 -2.84 -2.94 13.22
CA GLU A 207 -1.94 -2.02 13.92
C GLU A 207 -2.31 -1.87 15.40
N LEU A 208 -3.60 -1.86 15.74
CA LEU A 208 -4.07 -1.79 17.12
C LEU A 208 -3.74 -3.06 17.90
N ASP A 209 -3.88 -4.24 17.30
CA ASP A 209 -3.51 -5.52 17.89
C ASP A 209 -2.00 -5.58 18.16
N GLU A 210 -1.17 -5.16 17.20
CA GLU A 210 0.29 -5.07 17.36
C GLU A 210 0.68 -4.10 18.50
N LEU A 211 0.03 -2.94 18.60
CA LEU A 211 0.24 -2.01 19.71
C LEU A 211 -0.21 -2.58 21.05
N SER A 212 -1.33 -3.30 21.08
CA SER A 212 -1.86 -3.95 22.28
C SER A 212 -0.87 -4.98 22.85
N GLU A 213 -0.27 -5.79 21.98
CA GLU A 213 0.80 -6.74 22.36
C GLU A 213 2.00 -6.00 22.98
N ILE A 214 2.45 -4.90 22.36
CA ILE A 214 3.56 -4.08 22.88
C ILE A 214 3.23 -3.51 24.27
N PHE A 215 2.02 -3.00 24.47
CA PHE A 215 1.60 -2.44 25.76
C PHE A 215 1.48 -3.51 26.85
N GLU A 216 1.00 -4.71 26.53
CA GLU A 216 0.93 -5.80 27.49
C GLU A 216 2.34 -6.30 27.86
N ASP A 217 3.25 -6.43 26.90
CA ASP A 217 4.66 -6.75 27.16
C ASP A 217 5.32 -5.69 28.08
N LYS A 218 5.06 -4.41 27.82
CA LYS A 218 5.56 -3.30 28.64
C LYS A 218 5.03 -3.34 30.06
N LYS A 219 3.73 -3.62 30.23
CA LYS A 219 3.09 -3.80 31.54
C LYS A 219 3.66 -5.02 32.28
N ASN A 220 3.88 -6.13 31.58
CA ASN A 220 4.53 -7.31 32.14
C ASN A 220 5.95 -7.01 32.61
N MET A 221 6.71 -6.20 31.87
CA MET A 221 8.04 -5.74 32.27
C MET A 221 8.02 -4.86 33.53
N VAL A 222 7.10 -3.89 33.63
CA VAL A 222 6.94 -3.07 34.85
C VAL A 222 6.59 -3.94 36.06
N ASN A 223 5.69 -4.92 35.88
CA ASN A 223 5.33 -5.87 36.93
C ASN A 223 6.52 -6.73 37.37
N LEU A 224 7.36 -7.18 36.42
CA LEU A 224 8.59 -7.93 36.73
C LEU A 224 9.59 -7.10 37.56
N VAL A 225 9.75 -5.81 37.25
CA VAL A 225 10.58 -4.91 38.08
C VAL A 225 10.02 -4.79 39.50
N ALA A 226 8.70 -4.68 39.65
CA ALA A 226 8.08 -4.65 40.97
C ALA A 226 8.27 -5.96 41.75
N LEU A 227 8.25 -7.12 41.07
CA LEU A 227 8.48 -8.44 41.69
C LEU A 227 9.92 -8.63 42.16
N ASN A 228 10.90 -8.00 41.50
CA ASN A 228 12.30 -8.05 41.90
C ASN A 228 12.56 -7.46 43.30
N ASP A 229 11.66 -6.60 43.80
CA ASP A 229 11.77 -6.02 45.14
C ASP A 229 11.25 -6.95 46.25
N ILE A 230 10.71 -8.12 45.91
CA ILE A 230 10.14 -9.09 46.87
C ILE A 230 11.23 -10.00 47.42
N GLU A 231 11.27 -10.16 48.74
CA GLU A 231 12.21 -11.05 49.45
C GLU A 231 12.08 -12.50 48.96
N GLY A 232 13.21 -13.09 48.55
CA GLY A 232 13.28 -14.45 48.00
C GLY A 232 13.16 -14.55 46.48
N MET A 233 12.88 -13.44 45.78
CA MET A 233 12.97 -13.37 44.32
C MET A 233 14.43 -13.30 43.89
N ASN A 234 14.83 -14.08 42.89
CA ASN A 234 16.17 -14.03 42.30
C ASN A 234 16.08 -13.96 40.77
N GLY A 235 17.20 -13.60 40.14
CA GLY A 235 17.32 -13.42 38.70
C GLY A 235 16.84 -14.60 37.86
N ASP A 236 17.16 -15.82 38.28
CA ASP A 236 16.77 -17.02 37.55
C ASP A 236 15.24 -17.19 37.51
N VAL A 237 14.55 -16.94 38.63
CA VAL A 237 13.09 -16.98 38.71
C VAL A 237 12.47 -15.87 37.86
N LEU A 238 13.00 -14.65 37.92
CA LEU A 238 12.53 -13.54 37.10
C LEU A 238 12.67 -13.83 35.60
N ARG A 239 13.78 -14.46 35.20
CA ARG A 239 14.03 -14.83 33.81
C ARG A 239 13.08 -15.91 33.31
N ILE A 240 12.72 -16.86 34.18
CA ILE A 240 11.69 -17.86 33.85
C ILE A 240 10.33 -17.18 33.63
N ILE A 241 9.94 -16.25 34.49
CA ILE A 241 8.67 -15.52 34.38
C ILE A 241 8.67 -14.63 33.12
N TYR A 242 9.74 -13.89 32.88
CA TYR A 242 9.95 -13.09 31.66
C TYR A 242 9.76 -13.91 30.38
N ASN A 243 10.36 -15.11 30.33
CA ASN A 243 10.26 -15.97 29.16
C ASN A 243 8.83 -16.47 28.89
N HIS A 244 7.95 -16.46 29.90
CA HIS A 244 6.54 -16.82 29.77
C HIS A 244 5.62 -15.63 29.50
N LEU A 245 5.91 -14.46 30.08
CA LEU A 245 5.02 -13.30 30.02
C LEU A 245 5.31 -12.36 28.85
N VAL A 246 6.55 -12.31 28.38
CA VAL A 246 6.95 -11.38 27.32
C VAL A 246 6.96 -12.11 25.97
N GLY A 247 6.27 -11.52 25.00
CA GLY A 247 6.19 -11.96 23.62
C GLY A 247 7.56 -11.95 22.91
N THR A 248 7.60 -12.47 21.69
CA THR A 248 8.86 -12.59 20.93
C THR A 248 9.46 -11.23 20.57
N GLU A 249 8.64 -10.26 20.17
CA GLU A 249 9.13 -8.91 19.88
C GLU A 249 9.49 -8.13 21.14
N GLY A 250 8.66 -8.18 22.19
CA GLY A 250 9.03 -7.65 23.50
C GLY A 250 10.35 -8.23 23.99
N LYS A 251 10.62 -9.52 23.74
CA LYS A 251 11.91 -10.11 24.07
C LYS A 251 13.07 -9.41 23.37
N LYS A 252 12.94 -9.05 22.09
CA LYS A 252 14.00 -8.30 21.38
C LYS A 252 14.19 -6.91 21.97
N ILE A 253 13.10 -6.21 22.29
CA ILE A 253 13.10 -4.86 22.87
C ILE A 253 13.75 -4.88 24.26
N TYR A 254 13.36 -5.83 25.11
CA TYR A 254 13.72 -5.85 26.52
C TYR A 254 14.90 -6.76 26.88
N THR A 255 15.54 -7.46 25.93
CA THR A 255 16.70 -8.36 26.19
C THR A 255 17.80 -7.66 26.98
N GLY A 256 18.15 -6.42 26.62
CA GLY A 256 19.20 -5.66 27.32
C GLY A 256 18.77 -5.10 28.69
N ILE A 257 17.46 -5.05 28.95
CA ILE A 257 16.86 -4.53 30.18
C ILE A 257 16.76 -5.67 31.21
N ILE A 258 16.24 -6.85 30.82
CA ILE A 258 16.06 -8.00 31.74
C ILE A 258 17.38 -8.44 32.38
N ASP A 259 18.48 -8.47 31.62
CA ASP A 259 19.80 -8.87 32.14
C ASP A 259 20.39 -7.83 33.13
N LYS A 260 19.86 -6.61 33.18
CA LYS A 260 20.26 -5.55 34.11
C LYS A 260 19.36 -5.45 35.34
N ILE A 261 18.21 -6.12 35.36
CA ILE A 261 17.23 -6.03 36.46
C ILE A 261 17.85 -6.48 37.80
N ASP A 262 18.70 -7.51 37.79
CA ASP A 262 19.42 -7.97 39.00
C ASP A 262 20.53 -7.01 39.47
N ASN A 263 21.12 -6.24 38.56
CA ASN A 263 22.33 -5.44 38.82
C ASN A 263 22.04 -3.96 39.08
N CYS A 264 20.84 -3.46 38.76
CA CYS A 264 20.48 -2.06 38.95
C CYS A 264 19.98 -1.76 40.37
N LYS A 265 20.70 -0.95 41.13
CA LYS A 265 20.32 -0.55 42.50
C LYS A 265 19.14 0.43 42.57
N ASN A 266 18.78 1.07 41.46
CA ASN A 266 17.72 2.09 41.42
C ASN A 266 16.51 1.59 40.62
N LYS A 267 15.34 1.57 41.25
CA LYS A 267 14.06 1.18 40.63
C LYS A 267 13.59 2.21 39.60
N LEU A 268 13.79 3.48 39.89
CA LEU A 268 13.32 4.60 39.07
C LEU A 268 14.02 4.64 37.71
N GLU A 269 15.31 4.30 37.66
CA GLU A 269 16.07 4.17 36.41
C GLU A 269 15.55 3.02 35.54
N ARG A 270 15.15 1.89 36.15
CA ARG A 270 14.59 0.74 35.43
C ARG A 270 13.22 1.03 34.83
N ASP A 271 12.36 1.69 35.59
CA ASP A 271 11.03 2.09 35.11
C ASP A 271 11.15 3.09 33.95
N VAL A 272 12.13 4.00 34.00
CA VAL A 272 12.42 4.93 32.91
C VAL A 272 12.91 4.20 31.66
N ASP A 273 13.85 3.25 31.78
CA ASP A 273 14.36 2.47 30.64
C ASP A 273 13.24 1.67 29.95
N ILE A 274 12.32 1.06 30.73
CA ILE A 274 11.16 0.33 30.19
C ILE A 274 10.15 1.29 29.56
N LEU A 275 9.95 2.47 30.13
CA LEU A 275 9.04 3.48 29.58
C LEU A 275 9.57 4.11 28.29
N GLN A 276 10.89 4.19 28.10
CA GLN A 276 11.56 4.75 26.92
C GLN A 276 11.78 3.75 25.78
N ALA A 277 11.83 2.45 26.10
CA ALA A 277 11.83 1.36 25.13
C ALA A 277 10.43 1.17 24.51
#